data_AF-A0A8X6HT43-F1
#
_entry.id   AF-A0A8X6HT43-F1
#
_cell.length_a   1.000
_cell.length_b   1.000
_cell.length_c   1.000
_cell.angle_alpha   90.00
_cell.angle_beta   90.00
_cell.angle_gamma   90.00
#
_symmetry.space_group_name_H-M   'P 1'
#
loop_
_entity.id
_entity.type
_entity.pdbx_description
1 polymer ?
#
loop_
_entity_poly.entity_id
_entity_poly.type
_entity_poly.pdbx_seq_one_letter_code
_entity_poly.pdbx_strand_id
1 'polypeptide(L)'
;MRGGICLVGKRYAKANNPYISDSYDSSVKHSYILALDCVNLYGFAMNMPLPSTNFAWMTPDEIQSFDIFGTTPDSPQGYILEVDLEIPTSLHDEHNDLPMAPEHLNITYDLLSPYSKRLCDQYQLKNTLPAKKLTPNFLIKTVMLCII
;
A
#
# COMPACT_ATOMS: atom_id res chain seq x y z
N MET A 1 -3.61 -1.92 14.59
CA MET A 1 -4.20 -0.81 13.80
C MET A 1 -3.11 -0.17 12.94
N ARG A 2 -3.40 0.09 11.66
CA ARG A 2 -2.52 0.79 10.71
C ARG A 2 -3.11 2.16 10.40
N GLY A 3 -2.27 3.16 10.17
CA GLY A 3 -2.70 4.49 9.72
C GLY A 3 -2.82 4.58 8.20
N GLY A 4 -2.95 5.80 7.69
CA GLY A 4 -2.90 6.07 6.25
C GLY A 4 -1.55 5.70 5.63
N ILE A 5 -1.60 5.23 4.39
CA ILE A 5 -0.40 4.91 3.61
C ILE A 5 0.12 6.20 2.98
N CYS A 6 1.40 6.51 3.20
CA CYS A 6 2.11 7.58 2.52
C CYS A 6 3.29 6.97 1.77
N LEU A 7 3.20 6.94 0.44
CA LEU A 7 4.15 6.28 -0.44
C LEU A 7 4.53 7.21 -1.59
N VAL A 8 5.80 7.20 -1.96
CA VAL A 8 6.32 7.79 -3.20
C VAL A 8 6.95 6.68 -4.03
N GLY A 9 6.17 6.07 -4.93
CA GLY A 9 6.65 5.03 -5.84
C GLY A 9 7.61 5.61 -6.89
N LYS A 10 7.11 6.56 -7.69
CA LYS A 10 7.91 7.30 -8.68
C LYS A 10 8.31 8.67 -8.16
N ARG A 11 9.62 8.91 -7.99
CA ARG A 11 10.17 10.14 -7.39
C ARG A 11 10.12 11.37 -8.29
N TYR A 12 10.13 11.18 -9.61
CA TYR A 12 10.12 12.27 -10.57
C TYR A 12 9.32 11.86 -11.81
N ALA A 13 8.43 12.73 -12.24
CA ALA A 13 7.71 12.65 -13.49
C ALA A 13 7.59 14.05 -14.09
N LYS A 14 7.76 14.16 -15.41
CA LYS A 14 7.54 15.38 -16.18
C LYS A 14 6.54 15.07 -17.28
N ALA A 15 5.45 15.81 -17.33
CA ALA A 15 4.47 15.73 -18.40
C ALA A 15 4.86 16.65 -19.57
N ASN A 16 4.61 16.20 -20.80
CA ASN A 16 4.68 17.02 -22.01
C ASN A 16 3.28 17.57 -22.32
N ASN A 17 2.93 18.66 -21.65
CA ASN A 17 1.58 19.22 -21.69
C ASN A 17 1.52 20.42 -22.66
N PRO A 18 0.72 20.37 -23.75
CA PRO A 18 0.61 21.46 -24.73
C PRO A 18 0.05 22.77 -24.16
N TYR A 19 -0.62 22.73 -23.01
CA TYR A 19 -1.11 23.93 -22.33
C TYR A 19 -0.04 24.67 -21.52
N ILE A 20 1.19 24.14 -21.43
CA ILE A 20 2.31 24.77 -20.72
C ILE A 20 3.43 25.10 -21.74
N SER A 21 3.28 26.25 -22.42
CA SER A 21 4.12 26.68 -23.55
C SER A 21 5.62 26.61 -23.27
N ASP A 22 6.05 27.01 -22.08
CA ASP A 22 7.47 27.20 -21.75
C ASP A 22 8.27 25.87 -21.72
N SER A 23 7.56 24.74 -21.58
CA SER A 23 8.19 23.42 -21.43
C SER A 23 7.69 22.37 -22.41
N TYR A 24 6.77 22.75 -23.30
CA TYR A 24 6.16 21.87 -24.30
C TYR A 24 7.10 21.62 -25.48
N ASP A 25 7.17 20.36 -25.91
CA ASP A 25 7.89 19.94 -27.09
C ASP A 25 6.93 19.23 -28.05
N SER A 26 6.74 19.82 -29.24
CA SER A 26 5.84 19.28 -30.28
C SER A 26 6.35 18.00 -30.93
N SER A 27 7.63 17.66 -30.76
CA SER A 27 8.23 16.41 -31.26
C SER A 27 7.97 15.21 -30.34
N VAL A 28 7.53 15.46 -29.10
CA VAL A 28 7.29 14.42 -28.08
C VAL A 28 5.79 14.19 -27.92
N LYS A 29 5.38 12.94 -27.66
CA LYS A 29 3.96 12.61 -27.39
C LYS A 29 3.43 13.41 -26.19
N HIS A 30 2.19 13.88 -26.29
CA HIS A 30 1.52 14.57 -25.18
C HIS A 30 1.37 13.66 -23.96
N SER A 31 1.54 14.24 -22.78
CA SER A 31 1.29 13.57 -21.51
C SER A 31 0.88 14.56 -20.44
N TYR A 32 0.21 14.06 -19.41
CA TYR A 32 -0.37 14.84 -18.31
C TYR A 32 -0.06 14.15 -16.99
N ILE A 33 0.05 14.92 -15.91
CA ILE A 33 0.08 14.40 -14.54
C ILE A 33 -1.30 14.66 -13.96
N LEU A 34 -1.94 13.59 -13.49
CA LEU A 34 -3.27 13.66 -12.89
C LEU A 34 -3.14 13.67 -11.37
N ALA A 35 -3.70 14.69 -10.73
CA ALA A 35 -3.88 14.73 -9.29
C ALA A 35 -5.30 14.26 -8.96
N LEU A 36 -5.41 13.14 -8.25
CA LEU A 36 -6.68 12.61 -7.75
C LEU A 36 -6.72 12.78 -6.24
N ASP A 37 -7.85 13.26 -5.74
CA ASP A 37 -8.12 13.37 -4.31
C ASP A 37 -9.54 12.89 -4.02
N CYS A 38 -9.69 12.10 -2.96
CA CYS A 38 -10.99 11.58 -2.55
C CYS A 38 -11.61 12.52 -1.53
N VAL A 39 -12.72 13.17 -1.90
CA VAL A 39 -13.48 14.03 -1.00
C VAL A 39 -14.05 13.18 0.15
N ASN A 40 -13.65 13.49 1.38
CA ASN A 40 -14.12 12.81 2.59
C ASN A 40 -13.86 11.28 2.58
N LEU A 41 -12.61 10.87 2.30
CA LEU A 41 -12.20 9.46 2.24
C LEU A 41 -12.70 8.60 3.42
N TYR A 42 -12.50 9.07 4.66
CA TYR A 42 -12.95 8.31 5.83
C TYR A 42 -14.48 8.26 5.94
N GLY A 43 -15.19 9.35 5.63
CA GLY A 43 -16.65 9.34 5.61
C GLY A 43 -17.22 8.41 4.54
N PHE A 44 -16.58 8.35 3.37
CA PHE A 44 -16.91 7.35 2.35
C PHE A 44 -16.71 5.92 2.87
N ALA A 45 -15.54 5.62 3.47
CA ALA A 45 -15.27 4.31 4.06
C ALA A 45 -16.24 3.96 5.20
N MET A 46 -16.70 4.94 5.97
CA MET A 46 -17.69 4.76 7.04
C MET A 46 -19.11 4.43 6.53
N ASN A 47 -19.39 4.65 5.24
CA ASN A 47 -20.65 4.23 4.62
C ASN A 47 -20.59 2.79 4.07
N MET A 48 -19.43 2.14 4.11
CA MET A 48 -19.29 0.74 3.74
C MET A 48 -19.72 -0.17 4.90
N PRO A 49 -20.01 -1.47 4.67
CA PRO A 49 -20.22 -2.43 5.75
C PRO A 49 -19.02 -2.46 6.71
N LEU A 50 -19.28 -2.25 8.01
CA LEU A 50 -18.27 -2.25 9.06
C LEU A 50 -18.59 -3.29 10.14
N PRO A 51 -17.58 -4.01 10.66
CA PRO A 51 -17.77 -4.92 11.78
C PRO A 51 -18.17 -4.13 13.02
N SER A 52 -19.27 -4.53 13.67
CA SER A 52 -19.84 -3.79 14.81
C SER A 52 -20.12 -4.64 16.05
N THR A 53 -20.46 -5.93 15.89
CA THR A 53 -20.88 -6.79 17.00
C THR A 53 -20.68 -8.28 16.68
N ASN A 54 -20.98 -9.15 17.65
CA ASN A 54 -21.00 -10.61 17.53
C ASN A 54 -19.67 -11.24 17.09
N PHE A 55 -18.55 -10.67 17.55
CA PHE A 55 -17.22 -11.23 17.31
C PHE A 55 -17.10 -12.60 17.99
N ALA A 56 -16.76 -13.62 17.21
CA ALA A 56 -16.51 -14.97 17.68
C ALA A 56 -15.36 -15.59 16.90
N TRP A 57 -14.64 -16.51 17.54
CA TRP A 57 -13.67 -17.35 16.85
C TRP A 57 -14.40 -18.44 16.06
N MET A 58 -13.94 -18.69 14.83
CA MET A 58 -14.41 -19.82 14.04
C MET A 58 -13.94 -21.14 14.68
N THR A 59 -14.81 -22.13 14.62
CA THR A 59 -14.49 -23.52 14.97
C THR A 59 -13.57 -24.14 13.91
N PRO A 60 -12.84 -25.22 14.24
CA PRO A 60 -12.00 -25.92 13.27
C PRO A 60 -12.75 -26.37 12.00
N ASP A 61 -14.00 -26.82 12.16
CA ASP A 61 -14.84 -27.28 11.05
C ASP A 61 -15.24 -26.10 10.13
N GLU A 62 -15.60 -24.95 10.71
CA GLU A 62 -15.89 -23.73 9.95
C GLU A 62 -14.67 -23.26 9.16
N ILE A 63 -13.48 -23.28 9.77
CA ILE A 63 -12.22 -22.93 9.11
C ILE A 63 -11.95 -23.87 7.93
N GLN A 64 -12.16 -25.18 8.11
CA GLN A 64 -11.92 -26.16 7.04
C GLN A 64 -12.88 -25.96 5.86
N SER A 65 -14.11 -25.52 6.13
CA SER A 65 -15.12 -25.23 5.11
C SER A 65 -15.05 -23.80 4.53
N PHE A 66 -14.15 -22.97 5.03
CA PHE A 66 -14.11 -21.55 4.70
C PHE A 66 -13.67 -21.31 3.25
N ASP A 67 -14.55 -20.70 2.45
CA ASP A 67 -14.24 -20.25 1.09
C ASP A 67 -14.03 -18.74 1.05
N ILE A 68 -12.76 -18.34 1.01
CA ILE A 68 -12.35 -16.94 0.92
C ILE A 68 -12.86 -16.26 -0.35
N PHE A 69 -12.94 -16.99 -1.48
CA PHE A 69 -13.33 -16.41 -2.77
C PHE A 69 -14.85 -16.31 -2.94
N GLY A 70 -15.61 -17.04 -2.12
CA GLY A 70 -17.07 -16.96 -2.05
C GLY A 70 -17.59 -15.81 -1.18
N THR A 71 -16.72 -15.16 -0.39
CA THR A 71 -17.11 -14.06 0.50
C THR A 71 -17.17 -12.74 -0.27
N THR A 72 -18.24 -11.97 -0.10
CA THR A 72 -18.41 -10.65 -0.74
C THR A 72 -18.26 -9.52 0.29
N PRO A 73 -17.79 -8.32 -0.13
CA PRO A 73 -17.66 -7.17 0.77
C PRO A 73 -18.98 -6.70 1.40
N ASP A 74 -20.12 -7.01 0.75
CA ASP A 74 -21.46 -6.63 1.21
C ASP A 74 -22.13 -7.74 2.05
N SER A 75 -21.39 -8.79 2.40
CA SER A 75 -21.88 -9.87 3.24
C SER A 75 -22.31 -9.35 4.62
N PRO A 76 -23.42 -9.85 5.20
CA PRO A 76 -23.83 -9.50 6.56
C PRO A 76 -22.82 -10.00 7.62
N GLN A 77 -21.95 -10.95 7.26
CA GLN A 77 -20.88 -11.47 8.09
C GLN A 77 -19.53 -11.17 7.42
N GLY A 78 -18.66 -10.45 8.14
CA GLY A 78 -17.27 -10.21 7.74
C GLY A 78 -16.30 -11.10 8.52
N TYR A 79 -15.08 -11.23 8.02
CA TYR A 79 -14.04 -12.07 8.62
C TYR A 79 -12.78 -11.27 8.89
N ILE A 80 -12.12 -11.59 10.00
CA ILE A 80 -10.77 -11.14 10.32
C ILE A 80 -9.86 -12.36 10.23
N LEU A 81 -9.01 -12.39 9.21
CA LEU A 81 -8.11 -13.51 8.95
C LEU A 81 -6.70 -13.19 9.44
N GLU A 82 -6.07 -14.16 10.09
CA GLU A 82 -4.63 -14.17 10.36
C GLU A 82 -3.97 -15.16 9.41
N VAL A 83 -3.18 -14.65 8.45
CA VAL A 83 -2.62 -15.45 7.35
C VAL A 83 -1.14 -15.17 7.13
N ASP A 84 -0.43 -16.17 6.60
CA ASP A 84 0.84 -15.91 5.93
C ASP A 84 0.55 -15.49 4.48
N LEU A 85 1.19 -14.42 4.03
CA LEU A 85 0.92 -13.79 2.74
C LEU A 85 2.20 -13.69 1.91
N GLU A 86 2.17 -14.30 0.73
CA GLU A 86 3.18 -14.18 -0.31
C GLU A 86 2.56 -13.53 -1.55
N ILE A 87 3.23 -12.53 -2.10
CA ILE A 87 2.83 -11.88 -3.36
C ILE A 87 3.72 -12.44 -4.48
N PRO A 88 3.17 -13.18 -5.46
CA PRO A 88 3.94 -13.75 -6.56
C PRO A 88 4.76 -12.70 -7.31
N THR A 89 5.99 -13.03 -7.69
CA THR A 89 6.90 -12.13 -8.41
C THR A 89 6.31 -11.62 -9.73
N SER A 90 5.46 -12.42 -10.38
CA SER A 90 4.76 -12.03 -11.61
C SER A 90 3.86 -10.79 -11.44
N LEU A 91 3.45 -10.45 -10.22
CA LEU A 91 2.60 -9.29 -9.91
C LEU A 91 3.39 -8.08 -9.42
N HIS A 92 4.71 -8.19 -9.24
CA HIS A 92 5.50 -7.12 -8.62
C HIS A 92 5.55 -5.86 -9.49
N ASP A 93 5.69 -6.01 -10.80
CA ASP A 93 5.74 -4.88 -11.72
C ASP A 93 4.39 -4.16 -11.80
N GLU A 94 3.28 -4.91 -11.82
CA GLU A 94 1.92 -4.35 -11.85
C GLU A 94 1.57 -3.63 -10.55
N HIS A 95 2.01 -4.15 -9.41
CA HIS A 95 1.73 -3.59 -8.09
C HIS A 95 2.83 -2.65 -7.56
N ASN A 96 3.81 -2.28 -8.40
CA ASN A 96 4.97 -1.51 -7.95
C ASN A 96 4.61 -0.11 -7.44
N ASP A 97 3.52 0.48 -7.97
CA ASP A 97 3.05 1.79 -7.54
C ASP A 97 2.44 1.78 -6.13
N LEU A 98 1.83 0.67 -5.73
CA LEU A 98 1.23 0.48 -4.40
C LEU A 98 1.23 -0.99 -3.99
N PRO A 99 2.36 -1.52 -3.46
CA PRO A 99 2.41 -2.88 -2.95
C PRO A 99 1.37 -3.10 -1.85
N MET A 100 0.64 -4.21 -1.94
CA MET A 100 -0.44 -4.52 -1.01
C MET A 100 0.07 -4.87 0.40
N ALA A 101 -0.85 -4.80 1.37
CA ALA A 101 -0.65 -5.30 2.72
C ALA A 101 0.59 -4.68 3.43
N PRO A 102 0.66 -3.35 3.61
CA PRO A 102 1.79 -2.71 4.25
C PRO A 102 1.93 -3.12 5.72
N GLU A 103 3.16 -3.21 6.20
CA GLU A 103 3.48 -3.61 7.57
C GLU A 103 4.40 -2.59 8.26
N HIS A 104 4.45 -2.63 9.59
CA HIS A 104 5.35 -1.77 10.33
C HIS A 104 6.77 -2.35 10.30
N LEU A 105 7.66 -1.74 9.52
CA LEU A 105 9.06 -2.12 9.45
C LEU A 105 9.93 -1.13 10.24
N ASN A 106 10.96 -1.65 10.90
CA ASN A 106 12.06 -0.84 11.43
C ASN A 106 13.09 -0.65 10.31
N ILE A 107 12.98 0.48 9.60
CA ILE A 107 13.83 0.80 8.47
C ILE A 107 15.24 1.12 8.98
N THR A 108 16.18 0.24 8.67
CA THR A 108 17.61 0.43 8.91
C THR A 108 18.27 1.07 7.69
N TYR A 109 19.51 1.54 7.86
CA TYR A 109 20.29 2.10 6.75
C TYR A 109 20.47 1.09 5.60
N ASP A 110 20.65 -0.20 5.91
CA ASP A 110 20.89 -1.24 4.91
C ASP A 110 19.71 -1.49 3.98
N LEU A 111 18.49 -1.32 4.49
CA LEU A 111 17.23 -1.45 3.74
C LEU A 111 16.97 -0.28 2.78
N LEU A 112 17.74 0.81 2.86
CA LEU A 112 17.58 1.94 1.98
C LEU A 112 18.06 1.62 0.56
N SER A 113 17.32 2.13 -0.43
CA SER A 113 17.77 2.12 -1.83
C SER A 113 19.12 2.83 -1.99
N PRO A 114 19.94 2.50 -3.01
CA PRO A 114 21.22 3.18 -3.25
C PRO A 114 21.09 4.71 -3.32
N TYR A 115 20.00 5.21 -3.94
CA TYR A 115 19.70 6.64 -3.99
C TYR A 115 19.44 7.23 -2.59
N SER A 116 18.59 6.57 -1.79
CA SER A 116 18.28 7.00 -0.43
C SER A 116 19.51 6.97 0.49
N LYS A 117 20.41 5.98 0.34
CA LYS A 117 21.69 5.94 1.06
C LYS A 117 22.54 7.17 0.76
N ARG A 118 22.70 7.53 -0.52
CA ARG A 118 23.44 8.73 -0.94
C ARG A 118 22.88 10.01 -0.32
N LEU A 119 21.57 10.19 -0.33
CA LEU A 119 20.94 11.36 0.31
C LEU A 119 21.15 11.35 1.82
N CYS A 120 21.00 10.18 2.46
CA CYS A 120 21.23 10.03 3.88
C CYS A 120 22.66 10.42 4.28
N ASP A 121 23.66 10.03 3.47
CA ASP A 121 25.06 10.42 3.69
C ASP A 121 25.28 11.92 3.44
N GLN A 122 24.79 12.44 2.31
CA GLN A 122 24.94 13.83 1.89
C GLN A 122 24.36 14.81 2.93
N TYR A 123 23.21 14.47 3.52
CA TYR A 123 22.52 15.32 4.49
C TYR A 123 22.73 14.86 5.95
N GLN A 124 23.65 13.93 6.19
CA GLN A 124 24.00 13.43 7.54
C GLN A 124 22.80 12.89 8.34
N LEU A 125 21.88 12.21 7.68
CA LEU A 125 20.61 11.75 8.27
C LEU A 125 20.69 10.37 8.94
N LYS A 126 21.89 9.78 9.10
CA LYS A 126 22.04 8.43 9.68
C LYS A 126 21.49 8.34 11.11
N ASN A 127 21.56 9.43 11.87
CA ASN A 127 21.00 9.54 13.21
C ASN A 127 19.46 9.44 13.25
N THR A 128 18.78 9.55 12.12
CA THR A 128 17.32 9.36 12.02
C THR A 128 16.91 7.89 11.90
N LEU A 129 17.87 6.98 11.83
CA LEU A 129 17.67 5.54 11.69
C LEU A 129 18.16 4.80 12.95
N PRO A 130 17.56 3.65 13.32
CA PRO A 130 16.42 3.02 12.66
C PRO A 130 15.11 3.78 12.90
N ALA A 131 14.20 3.76 11.91
CA ALA A 131 12.90 4.41 12.01
C ALA A 131 11.75 3.42 11.75
N LYS A 132 10.76 3.39 12.65
CA LYS A 132 9.54 2.59 12.45
C LYS A 132 8.64 3.29 11.43
N LYS A 133 8.30 2.60 10.34
CA LYS A 133 7.47 3.11 9.24
C LYS A 133 6.43 2.06 8.84
N LEU A 134 5.24 2.51 8.45
CA LEU A 134 4.30 1.67 7.72
C LEU A 134 4.77 1.61 6.26
N THR A 135 5.21 0.45 5.80
CA THR A 135 5.95 0.32 4.54
C THR A 135 5.32 -0.72 3.62
N PRO A 136 4.77 -0.28 2.47
CA PRO A 136 4.43 -1.16 1.36
C PRO A 136 5.68 -1.89 0.85
N ASN A 137 5.61 -3.22 0.73
CA ASN A 137 6.72 -4.05 0.29
C ASN A 137 6.23 -5.41 -0.25
N PHE A 138 7.09 -6.11 -0.98
CA PHE A 138 6.83 -7.45 -1.52
C PHE A 138 7.46 -8.59 -0.70
N LEU A 139 7.95 -8.32 0.52
CA LEU A 139 8.46 -9.36 1.40
C LEU A 139 7.31 -10.30 1.80
N ILE A 140 7.65 -11.55 2.07
CA ILE A 140 6.75 -12.52 2.68
C ILE A 140 6.31 -11.97 4.03
N LYS A 141 5.01 -11.95 4.28
CA LYS A 141 4.43 -11.53 5.55
C LYS A 141 3.99 -12.76 6.31
N THR A 142 4.40 -12.84 7.57
CA THR A 142 3.93 -13.87 8.50
C THR A 142 2.93 -13.26 9.47
N VAL A 143 1.83 -13.94 9.77
CA VAL A 143 0.84 -13.47 10.76
C VAL A 143 0.22 -12.11 10.37
N MET A 144 -0.24 -12.00 9.13
CA MET A 144 -0.88 -10.80 8.60
C MET A 144 -2.38 -10.79 8.89
N LEU A 145 -2.85 -9.75 9.59
CA LEU A 145 -4.28 -9.51 9.78
C LEU A 145 -4.91 -8.81 8.57
N CYS A 146 -5.89 -9.48 7.98
CA CYS A 146 -6.72 -9.04 6.85
C CYS A 146 -8.20 -9.00 7.26
N ILE A 147 -8.94 -8.01 6.78
CA ILE A 147 -10.39 -7.91 6.97
C ILE A 147 -11.03 -8.08 5.60
N ILE A 148 -11.99 -8.99 5.49
CA ILE A 148 -12.71 -9.31 4.25
C ILE A 148 -14.20 -9.44 4.48
#